data_AF-A0A2V8BGE6-F1
#
_entry.id   AF-A0A2V8BGE6-F1
#
_cell.length_a   1.000
_cell.length_b   1.000
_cell.length_c   1.000
_cell.angle_alpha   90.00
_cell.angle_beta   90.00
_cell.angle_gamma   90.00
#
_symmetry.space_group_name_H-M   'P 1'
#
loop_
_entity.id
_entity.type
_entity.pdbx_description
1 polymer ?
#
loop_
_entity_poly.entity_id
_entity_poly.type
_entity_poly.pdbx_seq_one_letter_code
_entity_poly.pdbx_strand_id
1 'polypeptide(L)'
;MSRPTRSTILEFGVATLLFTLISVLSWYAQKITLIRFWDSDEYYWMTYNMATHQPVRASAPWVYRILIPWLASFPFRYLLTRGYPYSVIAYPYYAINVTAALVTTYLLIVWLRKFVESRSVRLLVVALFLAEWHGPARFVHFYPIYVDPPFMVFLLGGLMLIDNSREDAPERISPLLTLICVLGTLCRETMILIPLTFIVAHNPFTAGPRGWNWRRDLPAVGAPLVSSLLALAFAHVVVAPKSPYSATEAVLRMSRQKPVFTWALAWFITFGPGVVAVICADGKGALQFLKHRPHLAFYLSACGLLGFFGGTDTERVLFWALPVVYVLAARAAEQRWTILKSGLLLTVLGLAQGVSERVLWSIPDVLTSPTAFRDAGSLRPSVFAALNRTIVMDDYYWNLWSFFGSRRWHALLLAYDVLFVVAIVAWTRRRAESGVTATLRAASHL
;
A
#
# COMPACT_ATOMS: atom_id res chain seq x y z
N MET A 1 -5.02 21.27 -23.16
CA MET A 1 -4.43 21.16 -21.80
C MET A 1 -4.24 22.56 -21.25
N SER A 2 -4.96 22.94 -20.19
CA SER A 2 -4.74 24.22 -19.50
C SER A 2 -3.37 24.21 -18.82
N ARG A 3 -2.68 25.36 -18.79
CA ARG A 3 -1.39 25.49 -18.09
C ARG A 3 -1.57 25.13 -16.61
N PRO A 4 -0.65 24.35 -16.00
CA PRO A 4 -0.74 24.04 -14.58
C PRO A 4 -0.76 25.35 -13.78
N THR A 5 -1.74 25.47 -12.88
CA THR A 5 -1.83 26.65 -12.00
C THR A 5 -0.59 26.70 -11.10
N ARG A 6 -0.17 27.91 -10.67
CA ARG A 6 0.92 28.08 -9.69
C ARG A 6 0.72 27.21 -8.43
N SER A 7 -0.53 27.03 -8.02
CA SER A 7 -0.91 26.18 -6.89
C SER A 7 -0.56 24.70 -7.12
N THR A 8 -0.80 24.18 -8.34
CA THR A 8 -0.40 22.82 -8.71
C THR A 8 1.11 22.64 -8.65
N ILE A 9 1.88 23.59 -9.20
CA ILE A 9 3.35 23.49 -9.22
C ILE A 9 3.90 23.47 -7.79
N LEU A 10 3.38 24.33 -6.91
CA LEU A 10 3.77 24.36 -5.51
C LEU A 10 3.45 23.04 -4.80
N GLU A 11 2.28 22.46 -5.03
CA GLU A 11 1.87 21.18 -4.43
C GLU A 11 2.83 20.03 -4.80
N PHE A 12 3.16 19.90 -6.09
CA PHE A 12 4.16 18.91 -6.53
C PHE A 12 5.54 19.21 -5.95
N GLY A 13 5.98 20.47 -5.93
CA GLY A 13 7.26 20.86 -5.33
C GLY A 13 7.37 20.50 -3.85
N VAL A 14 6.31 20.73 -3.05
CA VAL A 14 6.27 20.33 -1.64
C VAL A 14 6.30 18.80 -1.51
N ALA A 15 5.57 18.07 -2.35
CA ALA A 15 5.61 16.61 -2.32
C ALA A 15 7.00 16.05 -2.70
N THR A 16 7.69 16.64 -3.67
CA THR A 16 9.08 16.29 -4.01
C THR A 16 10.02 16.55 -2.83
N LEU A 17 9.84 17.69 -2.14
CA LEU A 17 10.63 18.00 -0.95
C LEU A 17 10.39 16.98 0.17
N LEU A 18 9.12 16.63 0.45
CA LEU A 18 8.76 15.61 1.44
C LEU A 18 9.34 14.24 1.09
N PHE A 19 9.19 13.82 -0.17
CA PHE A 19 9.77 12.57 -0.68
C PHE A 19 11.29 12.55 -0.49
N THR A 20 11.97 13.63 -0.86
CA THR A 20 13.43 13.74 -0.75
C THR A 20 13.87 13.70 0.71
N LEU A 21 13.21 14.46 1.59
CA LEU A 21 13.51 14.48 3.02
C LEU A 21 13.35 13.10 3.64
N ILE A 22 12.22 12.43 3.40
CA ILE A 22 11.96 11.09 3.96
C ILE A 22 12.92 10.06 3.39
N SER A 23 13.23 10.11 2.09
CA SER A 23 14.19 9.19 1.47
C SER A 23 15.61 9.40 2.02
N VAL A 24 16.04 10.65 2.21
CA VAL A 24 17.35 10.98 2.80
C VAL A 24 17.42 10.55 4.26
N LEU A 25 16.39 10.87 5.07
CA LEU A 25 16.31 10.42 6.45
C LEU A 25 16.32 8.90 6.54
N SER A 26 15.56 8.23 5.67
CA SER A 26 15.54 6.77 5.59
C SER A 26 16.89 6.22 5.17
N TRP A 27 17.59 6.81 4.20
CA TRP A 27 18.95 6.39 3.85
C TRP A 27 19.95 6.52 5.01
N TYR A 28 19.86 7.60 5.79
CA TYR A 28 20.74 7.80 6.94
C TYR A 28 20.42 6.86 8.11
N ALA A 29 19.13 6.68 8.41
CA ALA A 29 18.68 5.80 9.49
C ALA A 29 18.76 4.32 9.11
N GLN A 30 18.52 4.01 7.84
CA GLN A 30 18.38 2.69 7.26
C GLN A 30 19.46 2.50 6.19
N LYS A 31 20.58 1.89 6.59
CA LYS A 31 21.55 1.40 5.62
C LYS A 31 20.97 0.15 4.93
N ILE A 32 21.34 -0.09 3.67
CA ILE A 32 21.01 -1.34 2.98
C ILE A 32 21.57 -2.49 3.80
N THR A 33 20.68 -3.35 4.29
CA THR A 33 21.01 -4.43 5.21
C THR A 33 20.57 -5.78 4.67
N LEU A 34 19.55 -5.83 3.80
CA LEU A 34 19.00 -7.06 3.26
C LEU A 34 19.04 -7.08 1.73
N ILE A 35 20.11 -7.66 1.19
CA ILE A 35 20.26 -7.91 -0.26
C ILE A 35 19.76 -9.31 -0.62
N ARG A 36 20.00 -10.30 0.26
CA ARG A 36 19.68 -11.71 0.03
C ARG A 36 18.91 -12.28 1.22
N PHE A 37 17.59 -12.18 1.16
CA PHE A 37 16.67 -12.68 2.18
C PHE A 37 15.28 -12.87 1.56
N TRP A 38 14.67 -14.06 1.68
CA TRP A 38 13.31 -14.33 1.16
C TRP A 38 13.14 -13.99 -0.34
N ASP A 39 12.18 -13.12 -0.71
CA ASP A 39 11.84 -12.84 -2.11
C ASP A 39 12.97 -12.14 -2.87
N SER A 40 13.77 -11.30 -2.20
CA SER A 40 14.97 -10.69 -2.77
C SER A 40 15.98 -11.71 -3.26
N ASP A 41 16.14 -12.85 -2.58
CA ASP A 41 17.09 -13.88 -3.02
C ASP A 41 16.62 -14.52 -4.32
N GLU A 42 15.32 -14.76 -4.45
CA GLU A 42 14.74 -15.29 -5.69
C GLU A 42 14.87 -14.29 -6.84
N TYR A 43 14.55 -13.02 -6.62
CA TYR A 43 14.69 -11.98 -7.65
C TYR A 43 16.15 -11.70 -8.03
N TYR A 44 17.07 -11.79 -7.06
CA TYR A 44 18.50 -11.72 -7.30
C TYR A 44 18.92 -12.78 -8.32
N TRP A 45 18.54 -14.05 -8.09
CA TRP A 45 18.92 -15.14 -8.99
C TRP A 45 18.22 -15.06 -10.34
N MET A 46 16.96 -14.65 -10.38
CA MET A 46 16.27 -14.40 -11.65
C MET A 46 17.00 -13.36 -12.49
N THR A 47 17.35 -12.22 -11.89
CA THR A 47 18.07 -11.14 -12.56
C THR A 47 19.46 -11.57 -13.02
N TYR A 48 20.19 -12.32 -12.18
CA TYR A 48 21.48 -12.89 -12.52
C TYR A 48 21.39 -13.82 -13.73
N ASN A 49 20.43 -14.73 -13.73
CA ASN A 49 20.23 -15.68 -14.82
C ASN A 49 19.86 -14.95 -16.13
N MET A 50 18.98 -13.95 -16.07
CA MET A 50 18.63 -13.12 -17.22
C MET A 50 19.85 -12.35 -17.75
N ALA A 51 20.68 -11.78 -16.87
CA ALA A 51 21.88 -11.03 -17.26
C ALA A 51 22.96 -11.91 -17.89
N THR A 52 23.01 -13.20 -17.53
CA THR A 52 24.00 -14.18 -17.99
C THR A 52 23.45 -15.16 -19.03
N HIS A 53 22.24 -14.94 -19.54
CA HIS A 53 21.54 -15.80 -20.50
C HIS A 53 21.36 -17.25 -20.04
N GLN A 54 21.22 -17.46 -18.74
CA GLN A 54 20.90 -18.75 -18.14
C GLN A 54 19.38 -18.92 -18.00
N PRO A 55 18.87 -20.16 -17.94
CA PRO A 55 17.45 -20.40 -17.68
C PRO A 55 16.98 -19.75 -16.38
N VAL A 56 15.85 -19.03 -16.42
CA VAL A 56 15.29 -18.34 -15.25
C VAL A 56 14.68 -19.35 -14.29
N ARG A 57 15.32 -19.52 -13.12
CA ARG A 57 14.88 -20.44 -12.06
C ARG A 57 14.78 -19.75 -10.72
N ALA A 58 13.62 -19.85 -10.08
CA ALA A 58 13.35 -19.39 -8.73
C ALA A 58 12.19 -20.17 -8.10
N SER A 59 11.97 -20.03 -6.81
CA SER A 59 10.81 -20.62 -6.14
C SER A 59 9.51 -19.96 -6.63
N ALA A 60 8.41 -20.71 -6.68
CA ALA A 60 7.08 -20.15 -6.93
C ALA A 60 6.43 -19.68 -5.61
N PRO A 61 5.72 -18.53 -5.58
CA PRO A 61 5.22 -17.78 -6.74
C PRO A 61 6.19 -16.70 -7.29
N TRP A 62 7.31 -16.45 -6.63
CA TRP A 62 8.23 -15.34 -6.96
C TRP A 62 8.78 -15.39 -8.39
N VAL A 63 9.03 -16.60 -8.90
CA VAL A 63 9.55 -16.85 -10.25
C VAL A 63 8.68 -16.28 -11.38
N TYR A 64 7.38 -16.07 -11.15
CA TYR A 64 6.47 -15.56 -12.19
C TYR A 64 6.50 -14.02 -12.33
N ARG A 65 7.21 -13.32 -11.44
CA ARG A 65 7.31 -11.85 -11.41
C ARG A 65 8.52 -11.41 -12.22
N ILE A 66 8.39 -11.48 -13.54
CA ILE A 66 9.51 -11.39 -14.47
C ILE A 66 9.92 -9.96 -14.87
N LEU A 67 9.00 -8.98 -14.82
CA LEU A 67 9.26 -7.67 -15.45
C LEU A 67 10.42 -6.93 -14.79
N ILE A 68 10.42 -6.86 -13.45
CA ILE A 68 11.44 -6.09 -12.73
C ILE A 68 12.81 -6.79 -12.76
N PRO A 69 12.94 -8.11 -12.52
CA PRO A 69 14.19 -8.82 -12.77
C PRO A 69 14.74 -8.62 -14.18
N TRP A 70 13.87 -8.63 -15.19
CA TRP A 70 14.27 -8.41 -16.58
C TRP A 70 14.80 -6.99 -16.80
N LEU A 71 14.09 -5.96 -16.33
CA LEU A 71 14.53 -4.57 -16.39
C LEU A 71 15.86 -4.35 -15.65
N ALA A 72 16.01 -4.95 -14.47
CA ALA A 72 17.24 -4.85 -13.67
C ALA A 72 18.43 -5.58 -14.31
N SER A 73 18.19 -6.60 -15.14
CA SER A 73 19.26 -7.40 -15.74
C SER A 73 20.11 -6.62 -16.75
N PHE A 74 19.56 -5.60 -17.43
CA PHE A 74 20.29 -4.81 -18.41
C PHE A 74 21.43 -3.98 -17.79
N PRO A 75 21.15 -3.07 -16.83
CA PRO A 75 22.21 -2.33 -16.15
C PRO A 75 23.11 -3.25 -15.32
N PHE A 76 22.57 -4.33 -14.74
CA PHE A 76 23.40 -5.29 -14.02
C PHE A 76 24.40 -6.01 -14.92
N ARG A 77 23.98 -6.48 -16.10
CA ARG A 77 24.87 -7.08 -17.10
C ARG A 77 26.01 -6.13 -17.48
N TYR A 78 25.71 -4.86 -17.68
CA TYR A 78 26.74 -3.84 -17.95
C TYR A 78 27.76 -3.76 -16.81
N LEU A 79 27.30 -3.71 -15.55
CA LEU A 79 28.18 -3.67 -14.38
C LEU A 79 29.03 -4.95 -14.25
N LEU A 80 28.45 -6.12 -14.51
CA LEU A 80 29.18 -7.40 -14.52
C LEU A 80 30.31 -7.40 -15.54
N THR A 81 30.06 -6.92 -16.76
CA THR A 81 31.10 -6.85 -17.81
C THR A 81 32.26 -5.91 -17.47
N ARG A 82 32.08 -5.03 -16.48
CA ARG A 82 33.10 -4.10 -15.97
C ARG A 82 33.84 -4.63 -14.74
N GLY A 83 33.56 -5.87 -14.31
CA GLY A 83 34.24 -6.50 -13.17
C GLY A 83 33.74 -6.06 -11.79
N TYR A 84 32.57 -5.40 -11.71
CA TYR A 84 31.98 -5.06 -10.42
C TYR A 84 31.50 -6.32 -9.66
N PRO A 85 31.53 -6.31 -8.31
CA PRO A 85 31.08 -7.44 -7.51
C PRO A 85 29.57 -7.65 -7.65
N TYR A 86 29.08 -8.88 -7.45
CA TYR A 86 27.65 -9.20 -7.62
C TYR A 86 26.70 -8.41 -6.69
N SER A 87 27.19 -7.88 -5.57
CA SER A 87 26.40 -7.04 -4.66
C SER A 87 25.86 -5.77 -5.32
N VAL A 88 26.43 -5.32 -6.44
CA VAL A 88 25.96 -4.13 -7.19
C VAL A 88 24.58 -4.32 -7.85
N ILE A 89 24.04 -5.55 -7.87
CA ILE A 89 22.69 -5.83 -8.39
C ILE A 89 21.59 -5.05 -7.65
N ALA A 90 21.85 -4.65 -6.40
CA ALA A 90 20.92 -3.83 -5.62
C ALA A 90 20.73 -2.43 -6.24
N TYR A 91 21.71 -1.86 -6.96
CA TYR A 91 21.61 -0.50 -7.51
C TYR A 91 20.55 -0.36 -8.61
N PRO A 92 20.48 -1.24 -9.63
CA PRO A 92 19.36 -1.25 -10.58
C PRO A 92 17.98 -1.28 -9.91
N TYR A 93 17.79 -2.18 -8.95
CA TYR A 93 16.54 -2.30 -8.21
C TYR A 93 16.23 -1.05 -7.41
N TYR A 94 17.21 -0.52 -6.68
CA TYR A 94 17.08 0.70 -5.92
C TYR A 94 16.65 1.88 -6.81
N ALA A 95 17.30 2.07 -7.96
CA ALA A 95 16.95 3.15 -8.90
C ALA A 95 15.53 3.02 -9.45
N ILE A 96 15.13 1.80 -9.85
CA ILE A 96 13.76 1.50 -10.32
C ILE A 96 12.76 1.81 -9.21
N ASN A 97 13.01 1.32 -7.99
CA ASN A 97 12.08 1.39 -6.88
C ASN A 97 11.93 2.81 -6.31
N VAL A 98 13.02 3.57 -6.17
CA VAL A 98 12.98 4.99 -5.77
C VAL A 98 12.23 5.82 -6.81
N THR A 99 12.48 5.57 -8.11
CA THR A 99 11.78 6.26 -9.19
C THR A 99 10.29 5.94 -9.17
N ALA A 100 9.94 4.66 -9.03
CA ALA A 100 8.55 4.24 -8.93
C ALA A 100 7.86 4.80 -7.68
N ALA A 101 8.56 4.93 -6.55
CA ALA A 101 8.04 5.58 -5.34
C ALA A 101 7.70 7.06 -5.59
N LEU A 102 8.59 7.81 -6.26
CA LEU A 102 8.34 9.20 -6.64
C LEU A 102 7.16 9.33 -7.60
N VAL A 103 7.10 8.49 -8.63
CA VAL A 103 5.98 8.47 -9.59
C VAL A 103 4.66 8.12 -8.87
N THR A 104 4.67 7.13 -7.98
CA THR A 104 3.50 6.76 -7.15
C THR A 104 3.04 7.93 -6.30
N THR A 105 3.97 8.70 -5.72
CA THR A 105 3.67 9.91 -4.95
C THR A 105 2.94 10.96 -5.80
N TYR A 106 3.41 11.19 -7.02
CA TYR A 106 2.77 12.12 -7.94
C TYR A 106 1.39 11.63 -8.40
N LEU A 107 1.26 10.33 -8.72
CA LEU A 107 -0.02 9.74 -9.07
C LEU A 107 -1.01 9.83 -7.91
N LEU A 108 -0.56 9.63 -6.67
CA LEU A 108 -1.40 9.77 -5.48
C LEU A 108 -1.93 11.20 -5.33
N ILE A 109 -1.13 12.23 -5.59
CA ILE A 109 -1.60 13.63 -5.59
C ILE A 109 -2.68 13.83 -6.66
N VAL A 110 -2.43 13.38 -7.89
CA VAL A 110 -3.40 13.51 -9.00
C VAL A 110 -4.69 12.76 -8.66
N TRP A 111 -4.58 11.59 -8.05
CA TRP A 111 -5.70 10.79 -7.60
C TRP A 111 -6.52 11.50 -6.53
N LEU A 112 -5.88 12.01 -5.47
CA LEU A 112 -6.54 12.71 -4.37
C LEU A 112 -7.23 14.00 -4.82
N ARG A 113 -6.69 14.72 -5.81
CA ARG A 113 -7.29 15.94 -6.37
C ARG A 113 -8.68 15.74 -6.96
N LYS A 114 -9.05 14.51 -7.32
CA LYS A 114 -10.41 14.19 -7.79
C LYS A 114 -11.44 14.16 -6.66
N PHE A 115 -11.00 13.99 -5.41
CA PHE A 115 -11.87 13.68 -4.28
C PHE A 115 -11.84 14.70 -3.16
N VAL A 116 -10.78 15.51 -3.08
CA VAL A 116 -10.50 16.44 -2.00
C VAL A 116 -9.97 17.74 -2.57
N GLU A 117 -10.56 18.86 -2.18
CA GLU A 117 -10.24 20.20 -2.69
C GLU A 117 -9.04 20.83 -1.95
N SER A 118 -8.94 20.56 -0.64
CA SER A 118 -7.91 21.09 0.23
C SER A 118 -6.53 20.51 -0.05
N ARG A 119 -5.63 21.35 -0.58
CA ARG A 119 -4.21 21.00 -0.80
C ARG A 119 -3.51 20.53 0.48
N SER A 120 -3.85 21.12 1.63
CA SER A 120 -3.22 20.79 2.90
C SER A 120 -3.58 19.38 3.35
N VAL A 121 -4.83 18.96 3.13
CA VAL A 121 -5.28 17.60 3.44
C VAL A 121 -4.63 16.60 2.50
N ARG A 122 -4.53 16.91 1.19
CA ARG A 122 -3.83 16.05 0.23
C ARG A 122 -2.36 15.88 0.58
N LEU A 123 -1.65 16.97 0.88
CA LEU A 123 -0.24 16.93 1.27
C LEU A 123 -0.04 16.19 2.60
N LEU A 124 -0.95 16.33 3.57
CA LEU A 124 -0.92 15.55 4.81
C LEU A 124 -1.01 14.05 4.51
N VAL A 125 -1.97 13.64 3.69
CA VAL A 125 -2.15 12.22 3.33
C VAL A 125 -0.97 11.68 2.52
N VAL A 126 -0.39 12.49 1.65
CA VAL A 126 0.86 12.14 0.94
C VAL A 126 2.03 12.00 1.91
N ALA A 127 2.14 12.86 2.93
CA ALA A 127 3.15 12.72 3.96
C ALA A 127 2.95 11.42 4.76
N LEU A 128 1.72 11.03 5.06
CA LEU A 128 1.40 9.74 5.69
C LEU A 128 1.83 8.55 4.82
N PHE A 129 1.49 8.58 3.54
CA PHE A 129 1.93 7.56 2.57
C PHE A 129 3.46 7.43 2.51
N LEU A 130 4.17 8.55 2.47
CA LEU A 130 5.63 8.55 2.41
C LEU A 130 6.27 8.09 3.72
N ALA A 131 5.65 8.42 4.85
CA ALA A 131 6.14 8.08 6.18
C ALA A 131 5.89 6.62 6.56
N GLU A 132 5.01 5.93 5.84
CA GLU A 132 4.71 4.52 6.02
C GLU A 132 5.99 3.66 5.84
N TRP A 133 6.30 2.83 6.84
CA TRP A 133 7.60 2.16 6.97
C TRP A 133 7.85 1.00 5.98
N HIS A 134 6.82 0.24 5.58
CA HIS A 134 6.85 -0.71 4.46
C HIS A 134 6.56 -0.02 3.11
N GLY A 135 6.40 1.30 3.12
CA GLY A 135 6.13 2.13 1.96
C GLY A 135 7.38 2.27 1.11
N PRO A 136 7.23 2.41 -0.22
CA PRO A 136 8.35 2.30 -1.14
C PRO A 136 9.40 3.40 -0.96
N ALA A 137 9.02 4.57 -0.42
CA ALA A 137 9.93 5.68 -0.14
C ALA A 137 10.88 5.40 1.04
N ARG A 138 10.52 4.49 1.95
CA ARG A 138 11.35 4.11 3.11
C ARG A 138 11.95 2.73 2.94
N PHE A 139 11.12 1.74 2.59
CA PHE A 139 11.48 0.33 2.56
C PHE A 139 12.62 0.01 1.58
N VAL A 140 12.74 0.76 0.47
CA VAL A 140 13.80 0.56 -0.53
C VAL A 140 15.22 0.75 0.03
N HIS A 141 15.38 1.57 1.07
CA HIS A 141 16.68 1.80 1.71
C HIS A 141 17.09 0.64 2.63
N PHE A 142 16.12 -0.15 3.10
CA PHE A 142 16.33 -1.37 3.88
C PHE A 142 16.51 -2.60 2.99
N TYR A 143 15.59 -2.75 2.05
CA TYR A 143 15.33 -3.96 1.26
C TYR A 143 15.15 -3.54 -0.21
N PRO A 144 16.24 -3.29 -0.96
CA PRO A 144 16.13 -2.69 -2.29
C PRO A 144 15.60 -3.66 -3.35
N ILE A 145 15.84 -4.96 -3.21
CA ILE A 145 15.52 -5.98 -4.23
C ILE A 145 14.11 -6.54 -4.00
N TYR A 146 13.10 -5.83 -4.49
CA TYR A 146 11.70 -6.25 -4.52
C TYR A 146 10.96 -5.55 -5.66
N VAL A 147 9.75 -6.02 -5.98
CA VAL A 147 9.05 -5.71 -7.24
C VAL A 147 7.78 -4.86 -7.08
N ASP A 148 7.42 -4.53 -5.84
CA ASP A 148 6.17 -3.87 -5.48
C ASP A 148 6.06 -2.40 -5.93
N PRO A 149 7.12 -1.58 -5.89
CA PRO A 149 6.96 -0.14 -6.15
C PRO A 149 6.50 0.15 -7.58
N PRO A 150 7.03 -0.49 -8.64
CA PRO A 150 6.48 -0.33 -9.99
C PRO A 150 5.05 -0.86 -10.12
N PHE A 151 4.70 -1.92 -9.39
CA PHE A 151 3.32 -2.42 -9.33
C PHE A 151 2.34 -1.34 -8.82
N MET A 152 2.73 -0.54 -7.83
CA MET A 152 1.90 0.57 -7.34
C MET A 152 1.64 1.65 -8.40
N VAL A 153 2.61 1.92 -9.26
CA VAL A 153 2.45 2.86 -10.39
C VAL A 153 1.36 2.36 -11.34
N PHE A 154 1.44 1.09 -11.76
CA PHE A 154 0.45 0.49 -12.65
C PHE A 154 -0.94 0.40 -12.01
N LEU A 155 -1.00 0.02 -10.74
CA LEU A 155 -2.22 -0.08 -9.95
C LEU A 155 -2.93 1.27 -9.83
N LEU A 156 -2.23 2.34 -9.44
CA LEU A 156 -2.82 3.69 -9.38
C LEU A 156 -3.22 4.19 -10.76
N GLY A 157 -2.36 4.01 -11.76
CA GLY A 157 -2.67 4.38 -13.16
C GLY A 157 -3.92 3.68 -13.68
N GLY A 158 -4.06 2.38 -13.41
CA GLY A 158 -5.23 1.58 -13.78
C GLY A 158 -6.50 2.07 -13.10
N LEU A 159 -6.49 2.27 -11.77
CA LEU A 159 -7.64 2.82 -11.04
C LEU A 159 -8.01 4.23 -11.51
N MET A 160 -7.03 5.07 -11.82
CA MET A 160 -7.24 6.42 -12.33
C MET A 160 -7.95 6.42 -13.68
N LEU A 161 -7.56 5.52 -14.59
CA LEU A 161 -8.24 5.35 -15.89
C LEU A 161 -9.66 4.85 -15.69
N ILE A 162 -9.84 3.80 -14.89
CA ILE A 162 -11.16 3.22 -14.63
C ILE A 162 -12.10 4.27 -14.05
N ASP A 163 -11.70 5.00 -13.01
CA ASP A 163 -12.57 5.97 -12.35
C ASP A 163 -12.92 7.18 -13.24
N ASN A 164 -11.99 7.62 -14.09
CA ASN A 164 -12.24 8.72 -15.03
C ASN A 164 -13.18 8.34 -16.18
N SER A 165 -13.21 7.07 -16.55
CA SER A 165 -13.90 6.59 -17.75
C SER A 165 -15.13 5.75 -17.44
N ARG A 166 -15.61 5.74 -16.18
CA ARG A 166 -16.81 4.98 -15.78
C ARG A 166 -18.04 5.31 -16.62
N GLU A 167 -18.06 6.52 -17.15
CA GLU A 167 -19.11 7.03 -18.02
C GLU A 167 -18.70 7.03 -19.50
N ASP A 168 -17.45 6.76 -19.83
CA ASP A 168 -17.05 6.65 -21.22
C ASP A 168 -17.35 5.26 -21.78
N ALA A 169 -17.29 5.14 -23.10
CA ALA A 169 -17.38 3.84 -23.74
C ALA A 169 -16.08 3.05 -23.47
N PRO A 170 -16.16 1.78 -23.02
CA PRO A 170 -15.01 1.02 -22.53
C PRO A 170 -13.91 0.84 -23.59
N GLU A 171 -14.25 0.83 -24.88
CA GLU A 171 -13.31 0.72 -25.99
C GLU A 171 -12.29 1.86 -26.04
N ARG A 172 -12.63 3.03 -25.50
CA ARG A 172 -11.73 4.20 -25.51
C ARG A 172 -10.53 4.00 -24.61
N ILE A 173 -10.72 3.36 -23.45
CA ILE A 173 -9.66 3.18 -22.45
C ILE A 173 -9.09 1.76 -22.43
N SER A 174 -9.81 0.79 -22.97
CA SER A 174 -9.43 -0.63 -22.95
C SER A 174 -8.02 -0.89 -23.49
N PRO A 175 -7.54 -0.30 -24.61
CA PRO A 175 -6.19 -0.57 -25.11
C PRO A 175 -5.09 -0.15 -24.13
N LEU A 176 -5.19 1.06 -23.57
CA LEU A 176 -4.22 1.56 -22.59
C LEU A 176 -4.29 0.77 -21.28
N LEU A 177 -5.51 0.47 -20.81
CA LEU A 177 -5.71 -0.34 -19.62
C LEU A 177 -5.16 -1.76 -19.81
N THR A 178 -5.32 -2.34 -21.00
CA THR A 178 -4.75 -3.65 -21.36
C THR A 178 -3.23 -3.63 -21.24
N LEU A 179 -2.56 -2.62 -21.78
CA LEU A 179 -1.10 -2.48 -21.63
C LEU A 179 -0.68 -2.38 -20.17
N ILE A 180 -1.37 -1.53 -19.38
CA ILE A 180 -1.11 -1.38 -17.94
C ILE A 180 -1.29 -2.71 -17.20
N CYS A 181 -2.36 -3.44 -17.48
CA CYS A 181 -2.66 -4.71 -16.84
C CYS A 181 -1.66 -5.81 -17.23
N VAL A 182 -1.21 -5.87 -18.48
CA VAL A 182 -0.16 -6.81 -18.92
C VAL A 182 1.15 -6.52 -18.20
N LEU A 183 1.64 -5.28 -18.26
CA LEU A 183 2.90 -4.91 -17.61
C LEU A 183 2.83 -5.08 -16.10
N GLY A 184 1.73 -4.65 -15.47
CA GLY A 184 1.54 -4.82 -14.04
C GLY A 184 1.43 -6.29 -13.63
N THR A 185 0.83 -7.16 -14.46
CA THR A 185 0.74 -8.61 -14.18
C THR A 185 2.13 -9.26 -14.21
N LEU A 186 2.99 -8.83 -15.14
CA LEU A 186 4.37 -9.29 -15.21
C LEU A 186 5.24 -8.74 -14.06
N CYS A 187 4.87 -7.63 -13.43
CA CYS A 187 5.43 -7.22 -12.14
C CYS A 187 4.91 -8.08 -10.99
N ARG A 188 3.59 -8.26 -10.94
CA ARG A 188 2.89 -9.00 -9.89
C ARG A 188 1.54 -9.49 -10.36
N GLU A 189 1.28 -10.77 -10.12
CA GLU A 189 0.05 -11.48 -10.47
C GLU A 189 -1.22 -10.81 -9.93
N THR A 190 -1.14 -10.10 -8.79
CA THR A 190 -2.27 -9.37 -8.19
C THR A 190 -2.78 -8.21 -9.06
N MET A 191 -2.05 -7.80 -10.10
CA MET A 191 -2.56 -6.81 -11.04
C MET A 191 -3.89 -7.22 -11.69
N ILE A 192 -4.23 -8.51 -11.67
CA ILE A 192 -5.56 -9.05 -12.04
C ILE A 192 -6.74 -8.36 -11.33
N LEU A 193 -6.51 -7.69 -10.19
CA LEU A 193 -7.54 -6.89 -9.52
C LEU A 193 -8.01 -5.70 -10.36
N ILE A 194 -7.13 -5.07 -11.14
CA ILE A 194 -7.45 -3.91 -11.97
C ILE A 194 -8.44 -4.26 -13.10
N PRO A 195 -8.22 -5.30 -13.95
CA PRO A 195 -9.21 -5.67 -14.95
C PRO A 195 -10.53 -6.17 -14.32
N LEU A 196 -10.49 -6.85 -13.16
CA LEU A 196 -11.71 -7.18 -12.44
C LEU A 196 -12.47 -5.94 -11.95
N THR A 197 -11.75 -4.94 -11.45
CA THR A 197 -12.31 -3.65 -11.04
C THR A 197 -12.91 -2.90 -12.23
N PHE A 198 -12.30 -3.01 -13.42
CA PHE A 198 -12.82 -2.43 -14.66
C PHE A 198 -14.14 -3.08 -15.09
N ILE A 199 -14.25 -4.41 -14.99
CA ILE A 199 -15.50 -5.14 -15.23
C ILE A 199 -16.60 -4.65 -14.28
N VAL A 200 -16.29 -4.48 -12.99
CA VAL A 200 -17.27 -3.95 -12.02
C VAL A 200 -17.67 -2.51 -12.34
N ALA A 201 -16.73 -1.67 -12.80
CA ALA A 201 -16.99 -0.29 -13.17
C ALA A 201 -17.90 -0.17 -14.41
N HIS A 202 -17.76 -1.09 -15.37
CA HIS A 202 -18.54 -1.14 -16.61
C HIS A 202 -19.53 -2.32 -16.61
N ASN A 203 -20.14 -2.59 -15.46
CA ASN A 203 -21.03 -3.72 -15.32
C ASN A 203 -22.22 -3.62 -16.30
N PRO A 204 -22.43 -4.62 -17.19
CA PRO A 204 -23.50 -4.59 -18.18
C PRO A 204 -24.90 -4.50 -17.58
N PHE A 205 -25.08 -5.01 -16.36
CA PHE A 205 -26.36 -5.01 -15.66
C PHE A 205 -26.72 -3.66 -15.03
N THR A 206 -25.78 -2.72 -15.00
CA THR A 206 -25.97 -1.37 -14.45
C THR A 206 -25.68 -0.28 -15.48
N ALA A 207 -25.58 -0.62 -16.77
CA ALA A 207 -25.13 0.26 -17.85
C ALA A 207 -26.02 1.50 -18.10
N GLY A 208 -27.16 1.61 -17.41
CA GLY A 208 -28.00 2.81 -17.43
C GLY A 208 -28.51 3.17 -18.84
N PRO A 209 -28.76 4.46 -19.12
CA PRO A 209 -29.39 4.92 -20.37
C PRO A 209 -28.53 4.79 -21.63
N ARG A 210 -27.22 4.54 -21.50
CA ARG A 210 -26.30 4.48 -22.66
C ARG A 210 -26.57 3.28 -23.57
N GLY A 211 -27.24 2.25 -23.04
CA GLY A 211 -27.44 0.97 -23.73
C GLY A 211 -26.13 0.19 -23.81
N TRP A 212 -26.18 -1.11 -23.50
CA TRP A 212 -25.03 -1.99 -23.61
C TRP A 212 -24.99 -2.68 -24.98
N ASN A 213 -23.89 -2.54 -25.70
CA ASN A 213 -23.67 -3.26 -26.95
C ASN A 213 -22.77 -4.48 -26.71
N TRP A 214 -23.38 -5.65 -26.57
CA TRP A 214 -22.66 -6.91 -26.33
C TRP A 214 -21.55 -7.23 -27.35
N ARG A 215 -21.66 -6.78 -28.60
CA ARG A 215 -20.64 -7.08 -29.63
C ARG A 215 -19.41 -6.19 -29.50
N ARG A 216 -19.56 -4.98 -28.98
CA ARG A 216 -18.49 -3.99 -28.87
C ARG A 216 -17.94 -3.90 -27.44
N ASP A 217 -18.82 -3.80 -26.46
CA ASP A 217 -18.48 -3.47 -25.08
C ASP A 217 -17.93 -4.70 -24.34
N LEU A 218 -18.45 -5.91 -24.62
CA LEU A 218 -17.96 -7.14 -23.97
C LEU A 218 -16.50 -7.45 -24.33
N PRO A 219 -16.05 -7.44 -25.60
CA PRO A 219 -14.64 -7.59 -25.92
C PRO A 219 -13.77 -6.48 -25.30
N ALA A 220 -14.24 -5.24 -25.31
CA ALA A 220 -13.49 -4.12 -24.74
C ALA A 220 -13.29 -4.25 -23.23
N VAL A 221 -14.32 -4.64 -22.49
CA VAL A 221 -14.25 -4.86 -21.04
C VAL A 221 -13.46 -6.13 -20.70
N GLY A 222 -13.56 -7.17 -21.52
CA GLY A 222 -12.85 -8.44 -21.33
C GLY A 222 -11.36 -8.40 -21.69
N ALA A 223 -10.94 -7.55 -22.64
CA ALA A 223 -9.58 -7.53 -23.16
C ALA A 223 -8.49 -7.37 -22.08
N PRO A 224 -8.59 -6.42 -21.13
CA PRO A 224 -7.60 -6.30 -20.05
C PRO A 224 -7.47 -7.57 -19.20
N LEU A 225 -8.57 -8.27 -18.92
CA LEU A 225 -8.55 -9.52 -18.14
C LEU A 225 -7.90 -10.64 -18.93
N VAL A 226 -8.34 -10.87 -20.17
CA VAL A 226 -7.79 -11.92 -21.04
C VAL A 226 -6.30 -11.71 -21.25
N SER A 227 -5.85 -10.49 -21.56
CA SER A 227 -4.43 -10.20 -21.73
C SER A 227 -3.61 -10.38 -20.45
N SER A 228 -4.18 -10.09 -19.27
CA SER A 228 -3.51 -10.38 -17.99
C SER A 228 -3.33 -11.88 -17.77
N LEU A 229 -4.36 -12.69 -18.07
CA LEU A 229 -4.28 -14.14 -17.99
C LEU A 229 -3.25 -14.70 -18.98
N LEU A 230 -3.20 -14.17 -20.20
CA LEU A 230 -2.18 -14.53 -21.20
C LEU A 230 -0.77 -14.13 -20.75
N ALA A 231 -0.60 -12.97 -20.12
CA ALA A 231 0.69 -12.55 -19.55
C ALA A 231 1.15 -13.48 -18.42
N LEU A 232 0.22 -13.92 -17.56
CA LEU A 232 0.51 -14.91 -16.52
C LEU A 232 0.86 -16.26 -17.14
N ALA A 233 0.09 -16.74 -18.13
CA ALA A 233 0.39 -17.97 -18.85
C ALA A 233 1.77 -17.91 -19.54
N PHE A 234 2.10 -16.77 -20.16
CA PHE A 234 3.43 -16.50 -20.71
C PHE A 234 4.51 -16.63 -19.64
N ALA A 235 4.34 -15.99 -18.46
CA ALA A 235 5.29 -16.10 -17.36
C ALA A 235 5.51 -17.56 -16.93
N HIS A 236 4.45 -18.39 -16.90
CA HIS A 236 4.54 -19.82 -16.59
C HIS A 236 5.28 -20.65 -17.64
N VAL A 237 5.28 -20.23 -18.91
CA VAL A 237 5.97 -20.93 -20.01
C VAL A 237 7.45 -20.58 -20.05
N VAL A 238 7.82 -19.32 -19.75
CA VAL A 238 9.20 -18.84 -19.94
C VAL A 238 10.12 -19.06 -18.74
N VAL A 239 9.59 -19.48 -17.58
CA VAL A 239 10.36 -19.70 -16.36
C VAL A 239 10.23 -21.14 -15.85
N ALA A 240 11.22 -21.59 -15.10
CA ALA A 240 11.22 -22.92 -14.49
C ALA A 240 11.19 -22.81 -12.95
N PRO A 241 10.06 -23.13 -12.28
CA PRO A 241 9.96 -23.09 -10.82
C PRO A 241 10.87 -24.15 -10.17
N LYS A 242 11.55 -23.78 -9.08
CA LYS A 242 12.40 -24.71 -8.29
C LYS A 242 11.59 -25.75 -7.51
N SER A 243 10.36 -25.42 -7.17
CA SER A 243 9.48 -26.25 -6.35
C SER A 243 8.03 -26.15 -6.85
N PRO A 244 7.24 -27.22 -6.71
CA PRO A 244 5.82 -27.14 -7.00
C PRO A 244 5.14 -26.17 -6.02
N TYR A 245 4.23 -25.35 -6.54
CA TYR A 245 3.43 -24.41 -5.75
C TYR A 245 1.96 -24.62 -6.06
N SER A 246 1.16 -24.81 -5.00
CA SER A 246 -0.30 -24.90 -5.10
C SER A 246 -0.92 -23.66 -4.47
N ALA A 247 -1.57 -22.82 -5.30
CA ALA A 247 -2.29 -21.65 -4.81
C ALA A 247 -3.43 -22.05 -3.85
N THR A 248 -4.14 -23.13 -4.16
CA THR A 248 -5.22 -23.67 -3.30
C THR A 248 -4.69 -24.10 -1.94
N GLU A 249 -3.55 -24.78 -1.90
CA GLU A 249 -2.92 -25.18 -0.64
C GLU A 249 -2.44 -23.96 0.16
N ALA A 250 -1.87 -22.97 -0.51
CA ALA A 250 -1.47 -21.72 0.14
C ALA A 250 -2.67 -21.01 0.79
N VAL A 251 -3.82 -20.92 0.10
CA VAL A 251 -5.06 -20.35 0.64
C VAL A 251 -5.57 -21.15 1.84
N LEU A 252 -5.64 -22.48 1.73
CA LEU A 252 -6.06 -23.36 2.82
C LEU A 252 -5.12 -23.31 4.02
N ARG A 253 -3.82 -23.15 3.79
CA ARG A 253 -2.83 -22.97 4.85
C ARG A 253 -3.04 -21.63 5.56
N MET A 254 -3.22 -20.55 4.82
CA MET A 254 -3.44 -19.22 5.39
C MET A 254 -4.74 -19.16 6.20
N SER A 255 -5.83 -19.75 5.71
CA SER A 255 -7.10 -19.78 6.45
C SER A 255 -7.01 -20.53 7.78
N ARG A 256 -6.12 -21.53 7.90
CA ARG A 256 -5.89 -22.29 9.14
C ARG A 256 -4.89 -21.61 10.07
N GLN A 257 -3.89 -20.93 9.52
CA GLN A 257 -2.76 -20.42 10.30
C GLN A 257 -2.91 -18.95 10.73
N LYS A 258 -3.70 -18.15 10.01
CA LYS A 258 -3.87 -16.72 10.26
C LYS A 258 -5.18 -16.43 11.00
N PRO A 259 -5.14 -16.08 12.30
CA PRO A 259 -6.33 -15.66 13.01
C PRO A 259 -6.97 -14.40 12.40
N VAL A 260 -8.29 -14.28 12.49
CA VAL A 260 -9.01 -13.09 12.00
C VAL A 260 -8.58 -11.82 12.74
N PHE A 261 -8.30 -11.92 14.05
CA PHE A 261 -7.89 -10.75 14.83
C PHE A 261 -6.52 -10.20 14.41
N THR A 262 -5.57 -11.06 13.98
CA THR A 262 -4.27 -10.57 13.47
C THR A 262 -4.44 -9.89 12.11
N TRP A 263 -5.35 -10.38 11.28
CA TRP A 263 -5.73 -9.67 10.05
C TRP A 263 -6.39 -8.32 10.32
N ALA A 264 -7.26 -8.23 11.33
CA ALA A 264 -7.82 -6.93 11.75
C ALA A 264 -6.73 -5.98 12.25
N LEU A 265 -5.79 -6.48 13.05
CA LEU A 265 -4.62 -5.72 13.51
C LEU A 265 -3.75 -5.23 12.34
N ALA A 266 -3.60 -6.03 11.28
CA ALA A 266 -2.79 -5.65 10.12
C ALA A 266 -3.28 -4.36 9.46
N TRP A 267 -4.58 -4.05 9.48
CA TRP A 267 -5.08 -2.75 8.99
C TRP A 267 -4.56 -1.57 9.81
N PHE A 268 -4.44 -1.74 11.12
CA PHE A 268 -3.87 -0.73 12.02
C PHE A 268 -2.37 -0.60 11.83
N ILE A 269 -1.66 -1.72 11.66
CA ILE A 269 -0.22 -1.68 11.37
C ILE A 269 0.04 -1.03 9.99
N THR A 270 -0.78 -1.33 8.98
CA THR A 270 -0.56 -0.85 7.61
C THR A 270 -0.83 0.64 7.44
N PHE A 271 -1.90 1.15 8.04
CA PHE A 271 -2.35 2.52 7.81
C PHE A 271 -2.20 3.43 9.03
N GLY A 272 -1.94 2.85 10.19
CA GLY A 272 -1.91 3.53 11.48
C GLY A 272 -3.28 3.77 12.10
N PRO A 273 -3.37 3.76 13.44
CA PRO A 273 -4.63 3.97 14.16
C PRO A 273 -5.20 5.37 13.95
N GLY A 274 -4.36 6.37 13.65
CA GLY A 274 -4.80 7.73 13.33
C GLY A 274 -5.64 7.79 12.05
N VAL A 275 -5.16 7.17 10.98
CA VAL A 275 -5.89 7.08 9.70
C VAL A 275 -7.20 6.32 9.88
N VAL A 276 -7.16 5.16 10.54
CA VAL A 276 -8.36 4.35 10.80
C VAL A 276 -9.37 5.14 11.63
N ALA A 277 -8.94 5.86 12.67
CA ALA A 277 -9.80 6.68 13.50
C ALA A 277 -10.49 7.80 12.71
N VAL A 278 -9.76 8.48 11.83
CA VAL A 278 -10.31 9.55 10.97
C VAL A 278 -11.38 8.98 10.02
N ILE A 279 -11.12 7.83 9.39
CA ILE A 279 -12.12 7.17 8.52
C ILE A 279 -13.36 6.78 9.33
N CYS A 280 -13.19 6.15 10.50
CA CYS A 280 -14.30 5.73 11.34
C CYS A 280 -15.13 6.91 11.88
N ALA A 281 -14.49 8.05 12.14
CA ALA A 281 -15.19 9.27 12.56
C ALA A 281 -16.19 9.74 11.49
N ASP A 282 -15.90 9.51 10.21
CA ASP A 282 -16.81 9.73 9.09
C ASP A 282 -17.36 8.43 8.47
N GLY A 283 -17.60 7.39 9.27
CA GLY A 283 -18.01 6.08 8.75
C GLY A 283 -19.25 6.09 7.84
N LYS A 284 -20.21 7.00 8.09
CA LYS A 284 -21.39 7.16 7.21
C LYS A 284 -21.02 7.74 5.85
N GLY A 285 -20.20 8.79 5.81
CA GLY A 285 -19.73 9.41 4.57
C GLY A 285 -18.83 8.47 3.77
N ALA A 286 -17.95 7.73 4.45
CA ALA A 286 -17.13 6.68 3.85
C ALA A 286 -17.97 5.58 3.18
N LEU A 287 -18.99 5.06 3.89
CA LEU A 287 -19.88 4.04 3.33
C LEU A 287 -20.70 4.58 2.14
N GLN A 288 -21.22 5.81 2.24
CA GLN A 288 -21.92 6.44 1.13
C GLN A 288 -20.99 6.61 -0.08
N PHE A 289 -19.76 7.06 0.11
CA PHE A 289 -18.78 7.18 -0.98
C PHE A 289 -18.55 5.85 -1.70
N LEU A 290 -18.34 4.77 -0.97
CA LEU A 290 -18.14 3.42 -1.53
C LEU A 290 -19.38 2.91 -2.26
N LYS A 291 -20.60 3.20 -1.75
CA LYS A 291 -21.85 2.86 -2.44
C LYS A 291 -21.98 3.56 -3.80
N HIS A 292 -21.54 4.82 -3.92
CA HIS A 292 -21.54 5.55 -5.20
C HIS A 292 -20.42 5.11 -6.15
N ARG A 293 -19.42 4.37 -5.64
CA ARG A 293 -18.24 3.89 -6.38
C ARG A 293 -18.02 2.40 -6.12
N PRO A 294 -18.93 1.52 -6.61
CA PRO A 294 -18.90 0.09 -6.32
C PRO A 294 -17.61 -0.59 -6.79
N HIS A 295 -16.96 -0.09 -7.84
CA HIS A 295 -15.65 -0.56 -8.30
C HIS A 295 -14.54 -0.34 -7.26
N LEU A 296 -14.53 0.82 -6.58
CA LEU A 296 -13.57 1.06 -5.48
C LEU A 296 -13.90 0.23 -4.24
N ALA A 297 -15.19 -0.01 -3.96
CA ALA A 297 -15.62 -0.91 -2.88
C ALA A 297 -15.18 -2.35 -3.14
N PHE A 298 -15.36 -2.84 -4.38
CA PHE A 298 -14.86 -4.13 -4.82
C PHE A 298 -13.33 -4.22 -4.67
N TYR A 299 -12.61 -3.22 -5.19
CA TYR A 299 -11.15 -3.18 -5.10
C TYR A 299 -10.65 -3.24 -3.64
N LEU A 300 -11.20 -2.38 -2.76
CA LEU A 300 -10.85 -2.35 -1.33
C LEU A 300 -11.12 -3.71 -0.66
N SER A 301 -12.27 -4.31 -0.94
CA SER A 301 -12.65 -5.60 -0.37
C SER A 301 -11.74 -6.73 -0.88
N ALA A 302 -11.39 -6.71 -2.17
CA ALA A 302 -10.49 -7.69 -2.77
C ALA A 302 -9.08 -7.59 -2.20
N CYS A 303 -8.54 -6.38 -2.00
CA CYS A 303 -7.28 -6.18 -1.28
C CYS A 303 -7.35 -6.71 0.16
N GLY A 304 -8.47 -6.48 0.86
CA GLY A 304 -8.68 -7.01 2.21
C GLY A 304 -8.66 -8.54 2.26
N LEU A 305 -9.37 -9.20 1.33
CA LEU A 305 -9.40 -10.65 1.19
C LEU A 305 -8.03 -11.21 0.83
N LEU A 306 -7.30 -10.56 -0.08
CA LEU A 306 -5.93 -10.95 -0.42
C LEU A 306 -4.97 -10.72 0.75
N GLY A 307 -5.17 -9.69 1.57
CA GLY A 307 -4.40 -9.54 2.81
C GLY A 307 -4.61 -10.75 3.73
N PHE A 308 -5.82 -11.29 3.79
CA PHE A 308 -6.10 -12.49 4.58
C PHE A 308 -5.47 -13.75 3.97
N PHE A 309 -5.71 -14.03 2.69
CA PHE A 309 -5.35 -15.30 2.05
C PHE A 309 -4.00 -15.33 1.31
N GLY A 310 -3.44 -14.17 0.98
CA GLY A 310 -2.38 -13.99 -0.02
C GLY A 310 -0.96 -14.27 0.46
N GLY A 311 -0.76 -14.55 1.75
CA GLY A 311 0.55 -14.88 2.30
C GLY A 311 0.75 -14.39 3.73
N THR A 312 1.99 -14.45 4.21
CA THR A 312 2.35 -14.04 5.57
C THR A 312 2.52 -12.53 5.72
N ASP A 313 2.88 -11.85 4.64
CA ASP A 313 3.16 -10.40 4.60
C ASP A 313 1.86 -9.60 4.44
N THR A 314 0.95 -9.79 5.39
CA THR A 314 -0.42 -9.24 5.37
C THR A 314 -0.40 -7.74 5.12
N GLU A 315 0.47 -7.01 5.81
CA GLU A 315 0.56 -5.56 5.79
C GLU A 315 0.97 -5.05 4.41
N ARG A 316 2.00 -5.68 3.82
CA ARG A 316 2.50 -5.38 2.47
C ARG A 316 1.41 -5.58 1.42
N VAL A 317 0.54 -6.58 1.60
CA VAL A 317 -0.62 -6.84 0.72
C VAL A 317 -1.74 -5.82 0.94
N LEU A 318 -2.07 -5.53 2.20
CA LEU A 318 -3.08 -4.54 2.55
C LEU A 318 -2.71 -3.14 2.07
N PHE A 319 -1.41 -2.83 2.01
CA PHE A 319 -0.94 -1.54 1.50
C PHE A 319 -1.39 -1.28 0.04
N TRP A 320 -1.70 -2.32 -0.74
CA TRP A 320 -2.25 -2.15 -2.09
C TRP A 320 -3.64 -1.50 -2.07
N ALA A 321 -4.34 -1.51 -0.92
CA ALA A 321 -5.59 -0.80 -0.71
C ALA A 321 -5.41 0.73 -0.52
N LEU A 322 -4.17 1.24 -0.46
CA LEU A 322 -3.85 2.65 -0.25
C LEU A 322 -4.66 3.62 -1.12
N PRO A 323 -4.99 3.36 -2.41
CA PRO A 323 -5.67 4.36 -3.21
C PRO A 323 -7.08 4.65 -2.69
N VAL A 324 -7.74 3.65 -2.12
CA VAL A 324 -9.09 3.81 -1.58
C VAL A 324 -9.02 4.28 -0.12
N VAL A 325 -8.17 3.66 0.69
CA VAL A 325 -8.04 4.01 2.12
C VAL A 325 -7.65 5.47 2.31
N TYR A 326 -6.66 5.96 1.55
CA TYR A 326 -6.24 7.36 1.65
C TYR A 326 -7.24 8.35 1.07
N VAL A 327 -8.07 7.96 0.09
CA VAL A 327 -9.21 8.80 -0.34
C VAL A 327 -10.25 8.90 0.77
N LEU A 328 -10.58 7.79 1.42
CA LEU A 328 -11.52 7.79 2.54
C LEU A 328 -11.00 8.66 3.69
N ALA A 329 -9.72 8.51 4.05
CA ALA A 329 -9.08 9.30 5.09
C ALA A 329 -9.05 10.79 4.74
N ALA A 330 -8.67 11.15 3.51
CA ALA A 330 -8.58 12.53 3.07
C ALA A 330 -9.96 13.20 3.02
N ARG A 331 -10.99 12.51 2.51
CA ARG A 331 -12.37 13.02 2.52
C ARG A 331 -12.90 13.22 3.94
N ALA A 332 -12.71 12.23 4.81
CA ALA A 332 -13.11 12.31 6.21
C ALA A 332 -12.39 13.46 6.93
N ALA A 333 -11.10 13.67 6.63
CA ALA A 333 -10.31 14.75 7.19
C ALA A 333 -10.77 16.13 6.71
N GLU A 334 -11.11 16.28 5.42
CA GLU A 334 -11.61 17.53 4.85
C GLU A 334 -12.97 17.92 5.44
N GLN A 335 -13.90 16.97 5.52
CA GLN A 335 -15.24 17.22 6.07
C GLN A 335 -15.21 17.60 7.55
N ARG A 336 -14.23 17.09 8.31
CA ARG A 336 -14.11 17.31 9.75
C ARG A 336 -12.95 18.24 10.10
N TRP A 337 -12.41 18.97 9.13
CA TRP A 337 -11.17 19.72 9.28
C TRP A 337 -11.20 20.73 10.43
N THR A 338 -12.34 21.37 10.68
CA THR A 338 -12.54 22.33 11.79
C THR A 338 -12.37 21.68 13.15
N ILE A 339 -12.86 20.45 13.32
CA ILE A 339 -12.75 19.67 14.55
C ILE A 339 -11.34 19.07 14.66
N LEU A 340 -10.82 18.55 13.55
CA LEU A 340 -9.50 17.92 13.50
C LEU A 340 -8.38 18.91 13.78
N LYS A 341 -8.52 20.19 13.40
CA LYS A 341 -7.56 21.26 13.69
C LYS A 341 -7.33 21.58 15.17
N SER A 342 -8.08 20.96 16.08
CA SER A 342 -7.77 21.06 17.51
C SER A 342 -6.34 20.60 17.77
N GLY A 343 -5.50 21.48 18.32
CA GLY A 343 -4.08 21.18 18.55
C GLY A 343 -3.87 19.88 19.33
N LEU A 344 -4.66 19.65 20.38
CA LEU A 344 -4.63 18.42 21.16
C LEU A 344 -4.94 17.18 20.30
N LEU A 345 -5.99 17.22 19.48
CA LEU A 345 -6.37 16.08 18.65
C LEU A 345 -5.31 15.81 17.56
N LEU A 346 -4.79 16.86 16.91
CA LEU A 346 -3.69 16.70 15.94
C LEU A 346 -2.45 16.12 16.59
N THR A 347 -2.10 16.56 17.80
CA THR A 347 -0.96 16.02 18.54
C THR A 347 -1.19 14.54 18.87
N VAL A 348 -2.36 14.17 19.39
CA VAL A 348 -2.67 12.77 19.73
C VAL A 348 -2.66 11.88 18.48
N LEU A 349 -3.31 12.30 17.40
CA LEU A 349 -3.31 11.56 16.12
C LEU A 349 -1.91 11.47 15.53
N GLY A 350 -1.17 12.58 15.52
CA GLY A 350 0.18 12.66 14.99
C GLY A 350 1.19 11.81 15.75
N LEU A 351 1.10 11.78 17.09
CA LEU A 351 1.93 10.91 17.92
C LEU A 351 1.58 9.44 17.72
N ALA A 352 0.29 9.09 17.75
CA ALA A 352 -0.15 7.71 17.53
C ALA A 352 0.29 7.19 16.14
N GLN A 353 0.12 8.02 15.11
CA GLN A 353 0.57 7.70 13.76
C GLN A 353 2.09 7.65 13.66
N GLY A 354 2.80 8.61 14.27
CA GLY A 354 4.25 8.68 14.25
C GLY A 354 4.91 7.46 14.88
N VAL A 355 4.34 6.95 15.97
CA VAL A 355 4.73 5.71 16.64
C VAL A 355 4.41 4.50 15.76
N SER A 356 3.16 4.38 15.27
CA SER A 356 2.73 3.26 14.44
C SER A 356 3.58 3.11 13.18
N GLU A 357 3.85 4.22 12.50
CA GLU A 357 4.64 4.25 11.28
C GLU A 357 6.15 4.32 11.53
N ARG A 358 6.59 4.31 12.79
CA ARG A 358 8.01 4.35 13.14
C ARG A 358 8.76 5.52 12.47
N VAL A 359 8.15 6.71 12.39
CA VAL A 359 8.68 7.81 11.55
C VAL A 359 10.08 8.23 11.98
N LEU A 360 10.39 8.14 13.27
CA LEU A 360 11.67 8.52 13.86
C LEU A 360 12.61 7.34 14.14
N TRP A 361 12.24 6.12 13.71
CA TRP A 361 13.01 4.90 13.98
C TRP A 361 13.40 4.19 12.69
N SER A 362 14.49 3.43 12.76
CA SER A 362 14.87 2.45 11.74
C SER A 362 13.88 1.27 11.74
N ILE A 363 13.81 0.58 10.60
CA ILE A 363 13.20 -0.75 10.50
C ILE A 363 14.18 -1.73 11.17
N PRO A 364 13.75 -2.53 12.16
CA PRO A 364 14.66 -3.42 12.89
C PRO A 364 15.27 -4.50 11.98
N ASP A 365 16.45 -4.98 12.35
CA ASP A 365 17.13 -6.07 11.64
C ASP A 365 16.39 -7.41 11.84
N VAL A 366 16.15 -8.11 10.73
CA VAL A 366 15.46 -9.39 10.69
C VAL A 366 16.25 -10.52 11.36
N LEU A 367 17.58 -10.39 11.43
CA LEU A 367 18.49 -11.38 12.00
C LEU A 367 18.58 -11.32 13.53
N THR A 368 17.98 -10.31 14.16
CA THR A 368 17.93 -10.20 15.62
C THR A 368 16.84 -11.11 16.18
N SER A 369 17.13 -11.86 17.25
CA SER A 369 16.13 -12.68 17.95
C SER A 369 15.46 -11.89 19.07
N PRO A 370 14.19 -12.15 19.40
CA PRO A 370 13.54 -11.44 20.48
C PRO A 370 13.99 -12.02 21.81
N THR A 371 14.40 -11.16 22.76
CA THR A 371 14.54 -11.57 24.15
C THR A 371 13.16 -11.99 24.66
N ALA A 372 12.98 -13.25 25.09
CA ALA A 372 11.66 -13.67 25.57
C ALA A 372 11.31 -12.89 26.84
N PHE A 373 10.03 -12.57 27.03
CA PHE A 373 9.60 -11.80 28.20
C PHE A 373 9.95 -12.50 29.52
N ARG A 374 9.94 -13.84 29.51
CA ARG A 374 10.37 -14.69 30.65
C ARG A 374 11.87 -14.62 30.95
N ASP A 375 12.68 -14.22 29.96
CA ASP A 375 14.14 -14.15 30.06
C ASP A 375 14.59 -12.73 30.46
N ALA A 376 13.66 -11.78 30.56
CA ALA A 376 13.89 -10.44 31.10
C ALA A 376 13.97 -10.51 32.64
N GLY A 377 15.14 -10.88 33.16
CA GLY A 377 15.39 -11.23 34.58
C GLY A 377 15.08 -10.16 35.65
N SER A 378 14.45 -9.02 35.33
CA SER A 378 13.89 -8.09 36.32
C SER A 378 12.71 -7.25 35.76
N LEU A 379 11.98 -6.59 36.66
CA LEU A 379 10.77 -5.79 36.34
C LEU A 379 11.07 -4.64 35.35
N ARG A 380 12.22 -3.97 35.47
CA ARG A 380 12.60 -2.84 34.60
C ARG A 380 12.87 -3.26 33.14
N PRO A 381 13.70 -4.28 32.84
CA PRO A 381 13.82 -4.86 31.51
C PRO A 381 12.50 -5.40 30.97
N SER A 382 11.62 -5.93 31.81
CA SER A 382 10.29 -6.38 31.38
C SER A 382 9.39 -5.22 30.97
N VAL A 383 9.38 -4.13 31.73
CA VAL A 383 8.65 -2.89 31.40
C VAL A 383 9.26 -2.22 30.17
N PHE A 384 10.58 -2.15 30.07
CA PHE A 384 11.26 -1.66 28.88
C PHE A 384 10.94 -2.52 27.66
N ALA A 385 11.00 -3.85 27.77
CA ALA A 385 10.63 -4.77 26.69
C ALA A 385 9.14 -4.65 26.32
N ALA A 386 8.25 -4.37 27.28
CA ALA A 386 6.83 -4.10 27.00
C ALA A 386 6.64 -2.77 26.26
N LEU A 387 7.28 -1.69 26.74
CA LEU A 387 7.27 -0.36 26.11
C LEU A 387 7.93 -0.38 24.72
N ASN A 388 9.01 -1.15 24.59
CA ASN A 388 9.70 -1.37 23.34
C ASN A 388 8.93 -2.32 22.42
N ARG A 389 7.92 -3.04 22.87
CA ARG A 389 7.02 -3.80 21.99
C ARG A 389 5.75 -3.05 21.64
N THR A 390 5.36 -2.04 22.42
CA THR A 390 4.19 -1.18 22.12
C THR A 390 4.58 -0.06 21.18
N ILE A 391 5.75 0.54 21.43
CA ILE A 391 6.24 1.71 20.68
C ILE A 391 7.29 1.27 19.66
N VAL A 392 7.78 0.02 19.76
CA VAL A 392 8.75 -0.58 18.86
C VAL A 392 9.96 0.33 18.66
N MET A 393 10.52 0.79 19.77
CA MET A 393 11.65 1.73 19.78
C MET A 393 12.94 1.11 19.22
N ASP A 394 13.12 -0.21 19.29
CA ASP A 394 14.25 -0.92 18.66
C ASP A 394 14.08 -2.46 18.50
N ASP A 395 13.09 -3.10 19.16
CA ASP A 395 13.14 -4.57 19.29
C ASP A 395 12.25 -5.32 18.29
N TYR A 396 12.92 -5.98 17.35
CA TYR A 396 12.46 -7.17 16.61
C TYR A 396 11.50 -6.92 15.45
N TYR A 397 12.04 -7.10 14.24
CA TYR A 397 11.34 -6.94 12.96
C TYR A 397 10.00 -7.65 12.91
N TRP A 398 9.92 -8.89 13.41
CA TRP A 398 8.75 -9.73 13.28
C TRP A 398 7.54 -9.27 14.12
N ASN A 399 7.74 -8.42 15.14
CA ASN A 399 6.63 -7.82 15.87
C ASN A 399 5.94 -6.70 15.07
N LEU A 400 6.57 -6.22 13.99
CA LEU A 400 5.95 -5.28 13.05
C LEU A 400 4.96 -5.94 12.10
N TRP A 401 4.86 -7.27 12.12
CA TRP A 401 4.01 -8.02 11.21
C TRP A 401 2.99 -8.82 12.01
N SER A 402 1.72 -8.63 11.69
CA SER A 402 0.61 -9.30 12.38
C SER A 402 0.70 -10.82 12.35
N PHE A 403 1.35 -11.41 11.34
CA PHE A 403 1.48 -12.84 11.18
C PHE A 403 2.55 -13.47 12.10
N PHE A 404 3.68 -12.79 12.31
CA PHE A 404 4.86 -13.38 12.95
C PHE A 404 4.98 -13.09 14.45
N GLY A 405 4.41 -11.98 14.93
CA GLY A 405 4.50 -11.60 16.34
C GLY A 405 3.64 -12.45 17.29
N SER A 406 3.82 -12.20 18.59
CA SER A 406 3.12 -12.95 19.63
C SER A 406 1.61 -12.70 19.61
N ARG A 407 0.82 -13.77 19.54
CA ARG A 407 -0.67 -13.70 19.53
C ARG A 407 -1.26 -12.93 20.71
N ARG A 408 -0.73 -13.15 21.92
CA ARG A 408 -1.18 -12.45 23.14
C ARG A 408 -0.89 -10.96 23.06
N TRP A 409 0.27 -10.62 22.51
CA TRP A 409 0.68 -9.22 22.32
C TRP A 409 -0.18 -8.53 21.26
N HIS A 410 -0.40 -9.18 20.13
CA HIS A 410 -1.24 -8.66 19.05
C HIS A 410 -2.69 -8.47 19.48
N ALA A 411 -3.23 -9.32 20.35
CA ALA A 411 -4.55 -9.10 20.92
C ALA A 411 -4.62 -7.84 21.81
N LEU A 412 -3.60 -7.59 22.62
CA LEU A 412 -3.49 -6.38 23.43
C LEU A 412 -3.33 -5.12 22.56
N LEU A 413 -2.48 -5.18 21.53
CA LEU A 413 -2.27 -4.07 20.60
C LEU A 413 -3.56 -3.74 19.83
N LEU A 414 -4.26 -4.76 19.33
CA LEU A 414 -5.55 -4.57 18.68
C LEU A 414 -6.58 -3.95 19.63
N ALA A 415 -6.66 -4.40 20.88
CA ALA A 415 -7.56 -3.82 21.86
C ALA A 415 -7.24 -2.34 22.12
N TYR A 416 -5.95 -1.99 22.24
CA TYR A 416 -5.49 -0.61 22.36
C TYR A 416 -5.92 0.24 21.15
N ASP A 417 -5.65 -0.23 19.93
CA ASP A 417 -5.97 0.51 18.70
C ASP A 417 -7.50 0.70 18.53
N VAL A 418 -8.29 -0.33 18.84
CA VAL A 418 -9.76 -0.24 18.83
C VAL A 418 -10.26 0.77 19.86
N LEU A 419 -9.75 0.72 21.10
CA LEU A 419 -10.11 1.68 22.14
C LEU A 419 -9.72 3.12 21.75
N PHE A 420 -8.55 3.29 21.13
CA PHE A 420 -8.10 4.57 20.58
C PHE A 420 -9.09 5.09 19.54
N VAL A 421 -9.46 4.28 18.54
CA VAL A 421 -10.45 4.66 17.52
C VAL A 421 -11.78 5.04 18.16
N VAL A 422 -12.29 4.22 19.09
CA VAL A 422 -13.57 4.50 19.78
C VAL A 422 -13.50 5.85 20.52
N ALA A 423 -12.41 6.13 21.21
CA ALA A 423 -12.22 7.39 21.93
C ALA A 423 -12.23 8.61 20.99
N ILE A 424 -11.52 8.53 19.86
CA ILE A 424 -11.47 9.60 18.86
C ILE A 424 -12.83 9.80 18.20
N VAL A 425 -13.53 8.71 17.84
CA VAL A 425 -14.88 8.78 17.26
C VAL A 425 -15.87 9.38 18.26
N ALA A 426 -15.82 8.98 19.53
CA ALA A 426 -16.70 9.53 20.56
C ALA A 426 -16.42 11.02 20.81
N TRP A 427 -15.14 11.42 20.87
CA TRP A 427 -14.74 12.81 21.05
C TRP A 427 -15.17 13.70 19.89
N THR A 428 -14.94 13.25 18.65
CA THR A 428 -15.31 14.01 17.45
C THR A 428 -16.82 14.18 17.30
N ARG A 429 -17.61 13.16 17.67
CA ARG A 429 -19.08 13.27 17.70
C ARG A 429 -19.58 14.28 18.73
N ARG A 430 -19.10 14.18 19.97
CA ARG A 430 -19.47 15.14 21.04
C ARG A 430 -19.16 16.58 20.66
N ARG A 431 -18.02 16.83 20.03
CA ARG A 431 -17.62 18.17 19.56
C ARG A 431 -18.51 18.68 18.42
N ALA A 432 -18.92 17.82 17.50
CA ALA A 432 -19.85 18.18 16.44
C ALA A 432 -21.22 18.59 17.00
N GLU A 433 -21.76 17.82 17.95
CA GLU A 433 -23.04 18.12 18.62
C GLU A 433 -22.99 19.41 19.44
N SER A 434 -21.89 19.65 20.16
CA SER A 434 -21.69 20.87 20.94
C SER A 434 -21.62 22.11 20.04
N GLY A 435 -20.99 22.00 18.87
CA GLY A 435 -20.91 23.09 17.89
C GLY A 435 -22.29 23.48 17.34
N VAL A 436 -23.10 22.50 16.95
CA VAL A 436 -24.48 22.72 16.47
C VAL A 436 -25.34 23.41 17.53
N THR A 437 -25.22 22.96 18.78
CA THR A 437 -25.99 23.53 19.90
C THR A 437 -25.60 25.00 20.17
N ALA A 438 -24.32 25.34 20.06
CA ALA A 438 -23.85 26.72 20.22
C ALA A 438 -24.33 27.64 19.08
N THR A 439 -24.34 27.16 17.83
CA THR A 439 -24.86 27.93 16.68
C THR A 439 -26.36 28.17 16.79
N LEU A 440 -27.14 27.15 17.20
CA LEU A 440 -28.58 27.29 17.41
C LEU A 440 -28.92 28.27 18.54
N ARG A 441 -28.16 28.27 19.65
CA ARG A 441 -28.33 29.26 20.72
C ARG A 441 -27.96 30.68 20.29
N ALA A 442 -26.89 30.84 19.50
CA ALA A 442 -26.53 32.14 18.95
C ALA A 442 -27.60 32.68 17.99
N ALA A 443 -28.22 31.81 17.20
CA ALA A 443 -29.32 32.17 16.30
C ALA A 443 -30.64 32.50 17.03
N SER A 444 -30.85 32.00 18.25
CA SER A 444 -32.04 32.34 19.06
C SER A 444 -31.90 33.63 19.87
N HIS A 445 -30.72 34.26 19.86
CA HIS A 445 -30.46 35.55 20.51
C HIS A 445 -30.32 36.72 19.53
N LEU A 446 -30.48 36.43 18.23
CA LEU A 446 -30.70 37.41 17.15
C LEU A 446 -32.19 37.42 16.81
#